data_AF-A0A8S0FYT9-F1
#
_entry.id   AF-A0A8S0FYT9-F1
#
_cell.length_a   1.000
_cell.length_b   1.000
_cell.length_c   1.000
_cell.angle_alpha   90.00
_cell.angle_beta   90.00
_cell.angle_gamma   90.00
#
_symmetry.space_group_name_H-M   'P 1'
#
loop_
_entity.id
_entity.type
_entity.pdbx_description
1 polymer ?
#
loop_
_entity_poly.entity_id
_entity_poly.type
_entity_poly.pdbx_seq_one_letter_code
_entity_poly.pdbx_strand_id
1 'polypeptide(L)'
;MDMDLVPKYADEESSASGVRIDPTQTQNLGVKTATVTRGPLTFSQSFPANVSYNEYQYAIVQARAAGFIDKVYPLTVGDKVQKGAPLLDLTIPDWVEAQSEYLLLRETGGTATQTEGILERSVRDHPTATGGNAGG
;
A
#
# COMPACT_ATOMS: atom_id res chain seq x y z
N MET A 1 -46.81 68.11 -51.64
CA MET A 1 -46.08 66.94 -52.17
C MET A 1 -45.73 66.13 -50.94
N ASP A 2 -46.65 65.29 -50.50
CA ASP A 2 -46.55 64.55 -49.26
C ASP A 2 -45.99 63.17 -49.58
N MET A 3 -44.74 62.92 -49.19
CA MET A 3 -44.12 61.61 -49.36
C MET A 3 -44.46 60.74 -48.15
N ASP A 4 -44.98 59.55 -48.44
CA ASP A 4 -45.18 58.50 -47.47
C ASP A 4 -43.79 57.95 -47.06
N LEU A 5 -43.46 58.04 -45.77
CA LEU A 5 -42.17 57.59 -45.25
C LEU A 5 -42.28 56.13 -44.82
N VAL A 6 -41.67 55.25 -45.60
CA VAL A 6 -41.53 53.83 -45.26
C VAL A 6 -40.37 53.67 -44.27
N PRO A 7 -40.57 53.00 -43.12
CA PRO A 7 -39.53 52.88 -42.10
C PRO A 7 -38.41 51.97 -42.57
N LYS A 8 -37.20 52.54 -42.68
CA LYS A 8 -35.96 51.81 -42.91
C LYS A 8 -35.39 51.36 -41.58
N TYR A 9 -35.43 50.06 -41.32
CA TYR A 9 -34.77 49.48 -40.15
C TYR A 9 -33.25 49.41 -40.40
N ALA A 10 -32.47 49.64 -39.35
CA ALA A 10 -31.00 49.80 -39.40
C ALA A 10 -30.21 48.54 -39.85
N ASP A 11 -30.87 47.52 -40.39
CA ASP A 11 -30.33 46.18 -40.63
C ASP A 11 -30.17 45.81 -42.12
N GLU A 12 -30.43 46.74 -43.04
CA GLU A 12 -30.15 46.53 -44.46
C GLU A 12 -28.71 46.93 -44.83
N GLU A 13 -27.73 46.09 -44.51
CA GLU A 13 -26.60 45.88 -45.42
C GLU A 13 -25.77 44.59 -45.20
N SER A 14 -25.33 44.08 -46.36
CA SER A 14 -24.15 43.24 -46.63
C SER A 14 -24.17 41.78 -46.19
N SER A 15 -24.26 40.89 -47.20
CA SER A 15 -23.69 39.53 -47.25
C SER A 15 -23.37 38.91 -45.89
N ALA A 16 -24.41 38.65 -45.10
CA ALA A 16 -24.26 38.31 -43.70
C ALA A 16 -23.93 36.83 -43.56
N SER A 17 -22.74 36.53 -43.04
CA SER A 17 -22.44 35.18 -42.57
C SER A 17 -23.29 34.89 -41.33
N GLY A 18 -24.09 33.83 -41.38
CA GLY A 18 -25.01 33.44 -40.31
C GLY A 18 -26.48 33.35 -40.75
N VAL A 19 -27.35 32.94 -39.83
CA VAL A 19 -28.80 32.85 -40.05
C VAL A 19 -29.51 33.60 -38.93
N ARG A 20 -30.47 34.46 -39.29
CA ARG A 20 -31.35 35.13 -38.32
C ARG A 20 -32.56 34.23 -38.06
N ILE A 21 -32.95 34.13 -36.80
CA ILE A 21 -34.10 33.35 -36.34
C ILE A 21 -34.94 34.25 -35.42
N ASP A 22 -36.26 34.12 -35.48
CA ASP A 22 -37.20 34.88 -34.65
C ASP A 22 -36.92 34.65 -33.14
N PRO A 23 -36.74 35.72 -32.34
CA PRO A 23 -36.51 35.62 -30.90
C PRO A 23 -37.60 34.87 -30.13
N THR A 24 -38.86 34.95 -30.56
CA THR A 24 -39.97 34.21 -29.93
C THR A 24 -39.84 32.71 -30.20
N GLN A 25 -39.33 32.33 -31.37
CA GLN A 25 -39.06 30.93 -31.70
C GLN A 25 -37.88 30.38 -30.91
N THR A 26 -36.78 31.13 -30.76
CA THR A 26 -35.62 30.70 -29.96
C THR A 26 -35.95 30.62 -28.47
N GLN A 27 -36.80 31.53 -27.97
CA GLN A 27 -37.23 31.54 -26.58
C GLN A 27 -38.22 30.41 -26.27
N ASN A 28 -39.19 30.15 -27.16
CA ASN A 28 -40.09 29.00 -27.02
C ASN A 28 -39.35 27.65 -27.14
N LEU A 29 -38.30 27.58 -27.97
CA LEU A 29 -37.45 26.40 -28.11
C LEU A 29 -36.51 26.17 -26.92
N GLY A 30 -36.28 27.19 -26.08
CA GLY A 30 -35.44 27.10 -24.90
C GLY A 30 -33.95 26.94 -25.20
N VAL A 31 -33.45 27.64 -26.23
CA VAL A 31 -32.04 27.56 -26.67
C VAL A 31 -31.09 27.93 -25.52
N LYS A 32 -30.11 27.06 -25.23
CA LYS A 32 -29.05 27.29 -24.23
C LYS A 32 -27.69 27.42 -24.90
N THR A 33 -26.91 28.40 -24.47
CA THR A 33 -25.55 28.64 -24.96
C THR A 33 -24.54 28.53 -23.82
N ALA A 34 -23.30 28.19 -24.15
CA ALA A 34 -22.18 28.20 -23.21
C ALA A 34 -20.96 28.83 -23.88
N THR A 35 -20.20 29.63 -23.13
CA THR A 35 -18.98 30.27 -23.63
C THR A 35 -17.85 29.24 -23.79
N VAL A 36 -17.11 29.32 -24.88
CA VAL A 36 -15.95 28.45 -25.10
C VAL A 36 -14.82 28.83 -24.14
N THR A 37 -14.32 27.84 -23.40
CA THR A 37 -13.18 27.99 -22.49
C THR A 37 -12.08 27.01 -22.84
N ARG A 38 -10.82 27.44 -22.69
CA ARG A 38 -9.64 26.58 -22.87
C ARG A 38 -9.18 26.04 -21.52
N GLY A 39 -9.00 24.72 -21.42
CA GLY A 39 -8.52 24.06 -20.20
C GLY A 39 -8.21 22.59 -20.44
N PRO A 40 -7.59 21.90 -19.46
CA PRO A 40 -7.40 20.45 -19.54
C PRO A 40 -8.75 19.74 -19.39
N LEU A 41 -8.99 18.73 -20.22
CA LEU A 41 -10.17 17.89 -20.12
C LEU A 41 -9.90 16.75 -19.12
N THR A 42 -10.70 16.66 -18.07
CA THR A 42 -10.59 15.61 -17.06
C THR A 42 -11.36 14.37 -17.49
N PHE A 43 -10.64 13.29 -17.77
CA PHE A 43 -11.27 11.98 -17.99
C PHE A 43 -11.61 11.32 -16.66
N SER A 44 -12.79 10.75 -16.56
CA SER A 44 -13.26 10.02 -15.38
C SER A 44 -13.66 8.62 -15.79
N GLN A 45 -13.08 7.61 -15.15
CA GLN A 45 -13.35 6.20 -15.40
C GLN A 45 -13.34 5.42 -14.08
N SER A 46 -14.19 4.41 -13.97
CA SER A 46 -14.24 3.49 -12.84
C SER A 46 -13.63 2.15 -13.21
N PHE A 47 -12.85 1.57 -12.29
CA PHE A 47 -12.21 0.26 -12.43
C PHE A 47 -12.48 -0.61 -11.20
N PRO A 48 -12.77 -1.91 -11.36
CA PRO A 48 -12.80 -2.84 -10.24
C PRO A 48 -11.38 -3.14 -9.74
N ALA A 49 -11.24 -3.37 -8.44
CA ALA A 49 -9.99 -3.75 -7.80
C ALA A 49 -10.23 -4.79 -6.70
N ASN A 50 -9.18 -5.53 -6.33
CA ASN A 50 -9.22 -6.53 -5.27
C ASN A 50 -8.64 -5.99 -3.96
N VAL A 51 -9.17 -6.45 -2.83
CA VAL A 51 -8.56 -6.24 -1.51
C VAL A 51 -7.61 -7.40 -1.24
N SER A 52 -6.32 -7.11 -1.11
CA SER A 52 -5.27 -8.07 -0.80
C SER A 52 -4.68 -7.85 0.58
N TYR A 53 -3.93 -8.83 1.07
CA TYR A 53 -3.12 -8.67 2.28
C TYR A 53 -2.00 -7.65 2.04
N ASN A 54 -1.58 -6.97 3.11
CA ASN A 54 -0.46 -6.05 3.04
C ASN A 54 0.86 -6.84 3.03
N GLU A 55 1.53 -6.87 1.88
CA GLU A 55 2.81 -7.56 1.68
C GLU A 55 3.95 -6.98 2.53
N TYR A 56 3.83 -5.71 2.95
CA TYR A 56 4.78 -5.09 3.88
C TYR A 56 4.58 -5.53 5.34
N GLN A 57 3.48 -6.22 5.64
CA GLN A 57 3.18 -6.81 6.95
C GLN A 57 3.23 -8.33 6.89
N TYR A 58 4.17 -8.88 6.12
CA TYR A 58 4.35 -10.31 5.93
C TYR A 58 5.49 -10.87 6.79
N ALA A 59 5.24 -11.99 7.48
CA ALA A 59 6.23 -12.65 8.31
C ALA A 59 6.15 -14.17 8.17
N ILE A 60 7.28 -14.80 7.83
CA ILE A 60 7.44 -16.25 7.83
C ILE A 60 8.30 -16.62 9.05
N VAL A 61 7.69 -17.30 10.02
CA VAL A 61 8.40 -17.75 11.23
C VAL A 61 9.11 -19.06 10.93
N GLN A 62 10.43 -19.09 11.15
CA GLN A 62 11.28 -20.27 10.99
C GLN A 62 12.08 -20.51 12.28
N ALA A 63 12.24 -21.78 12.65
CA ALA A 63 13.11 -22.15 13.76
C ALA A 63 14.57 -21.75 13.46
N ARG A 64 15.30 -21.31 14.49
CA ARG A 64 16.71 -20.88 14.35
C ARG A 64 17.69 -22.03 14.25
N ALA A 65 17.34 -23.17 14.83
CA ALA A 65 18.12 -24.39 14.84
C ALA A 65 17.18 -25.60 14.81
N ALA A 66 17.72 -26.77 14.48
CA ALA A 66 16.95 -28.00 14.43
C ALA A 66 16.56 -28.46 15.85
N GLY A 67 15.41 -29.12 15.94
CA GLY A 67 14.84 -29.58 17.21
C GLY A 67 13.61 -30.43 16.97
N PHE A 68 12.87 -30.71 18.04
CA PHE A 68 11.60 -31.42 17.97
C PHE A 68 10.49 -30.60 18.63
N ILE A 69 9.26 -30.81 18.17
CA ILE A 69 8.08 -30.09 18.63
C ILE A 69 7.59 -30.73 19.92
N ASP A 70 7.41 -29.94 20.97
CA ASP A 70 6.85 -30.40 22.24
C ASP A 70 5.33 -30.18 22.29
N LYS A 71 4.88 -29.03 21.79
CA LYS A 71 3.47 -28.63 21.80
C LYS A 71 3.15 -27.70 20.65
N VAL A 72 1.96 -27.85 20.09
CA VAL A 72 1.38 -26.91 19.11
C VAL A 72 0.12 -26.31 19.73
N TYR A 73 0.01 -24.98 19.70
CA TYR A 73 -1.18 -24.29 20.21
C TYR A 73 -2.35 -24.46 19.22
N PRO A 74 -3.62 -24.33 19.67
CA PRO A 74 -4.78 -24.51 18.80
C PRO A 74 -4.93 -23.34 17.81
N LEU A 75 -4.11 -23.36 16.77
CA LEU A 75 -4.12 -22.43 15.65
C LEU A 75 -4.20 -23.21 14.35
N THR A 76 -4.95 -22.67 13.40
CA THR A 76 -5.03 -23.17 12.03
C THR A 76 -4.87 -22.05 11.01
N VAL A 77 -4.65 -22.42 9.75
CA VAL A 77 -4.52 -21.46 8.65
C VAL A 77 -5.82 -20.67 8.51
N GLY A 78 -5.72 -19.34 8.58
CA GLY A 78 -6.85 -18.41 8.55
C GLY A 78 -7.14 -17.73 9.88
N ASP A 79 -6.58 -18.23 10.99
CA ASP A 79 -6.74 -17.59 12.30
C ASP A 79 -5.95 -16.28 12.37
N LYS A 80 -6.60 -15.23 12.91
CA LYS A 80 -5.95 -13.96 13.19
C LYS A 80 -5.20 -14.03 14.50
N VAL A 81 -3.89 -13.80 14.46
CA VAL A 81 -3.02 -13.75 15.65
C VAL A 81 -2.56 -12.33 15.95
N GLN A 82 -2.25 -12.08 17.22
CA GLN A 82 -1.62 -10.83 17.66
C GLN A 82 -0.12 -11.04 17.87
N LYS A 83 0.66 -9.95 17.84
CA LYS A 83 2.09 -10.01 18.14
C LYS A 83 2.30 -10.61 19.54
N GLY A 84 3.14 -11.64 19.64
CA GLY A 84 3.42 -12.36 20.89
C GLY A 84 2.49 -13.55 21.16
N ALA A 85 1.53 -13.84 20.29
CA ALA A 85 0.74 -15.07 20.40
C ALA A 85 1.65 -16.30 20.28
N PRO A 86 1.56 -17.28 21.20
CA PRO A 86 2.34 -18.50 21.12
C PRO A 86 1.84 -19.39 19.97
N LEU A 87 2.78 -19.85 19.14
CA LEU A 87 2.48 -20.70 17.99
C LEU A 87 2.73 -22.18 18.30
N LEU A 88 3.91 -22.49 18.81
CA LEU A 88 4.36 -23.81 19.20
C LEU A 88 5.51 -23.68 20.21
N ASP A 89 5.71 -24.74 20.98
CA ASP A 89 6.87 -24.94 21.85
C ASP A 89 7.77 -26.00 21.20
N LEU A 90 9.07 -25.72 21.09
CA LEU A 90 10.07 -26.65 20.54
C LEU A 90 11.30 -26.76 21.45
N THR A 91 11.88 -27.95 21.50
CA THR A 91 13.15 -28.22 22.18
C THR A 91 14.29 -28.23 21.17
N ILE A 92 15.29 -27.37 21.41
CA ILE A 92 16.49 -27.22 20.58
C ILE A 92 17.71 -27.69 21.40
N PRO A 93 18.25 -28.89 21.16
CA PRO A 93 19.42 -29.38 21.88
C PRO A 93 20.71 -28.68 21.46
N ASP A 94 20.73 -28.07 20.28
CA ASP A 94 21.93 -27.48 19.67
C ASP A 94 22.63 -26.43 20.54
N TRP A 95 21.90 -25.72 21.40
CA TRP A 95 22.45 -24.66 22.25
C TRP A 95 22.86 -25.12 23.66
N VAL A 96 22.63 -26.38 24.03
CA VAL A 96 22.86 -26.84 25.42
C VAL A 96 24.34 -26.85 25.78
N GLU A 97 25.21 -27.19 24.83
CA GLU A 97 26.66 -27.26 25.05
C GLU A 97 27.22 -25.87 25.38
N ALA A 98 26.96 -24.88 24.52
CA ALA A 98 27.38 -23.50 24.73
C ALA A 98 26.84 -22.92 26.06
N GLN A 99 25.59 -23.22 26.41
CA GLN A 99 24.99 -22.79 27.67
C GLN A 99 25.66 -23.42 28.90
N SER A 100 25.94 -24.72 28.85
CA SER A 100 26.58 -25.43 29.96
C SER A 100 28.01 -24.94 30.20
N GLU A 101 28.78 -24.68 29.15
CA GLU A 101 30.12 -24.14 29.28
C GLU A 101 30.12 -22.70 29.80
N TYR A 102 29.16 -21.87 29.37
CA TYR A 102 28.99 -20.52 29.93
C TYR A 102 28.70 -20.55 31.44
N LEU A 103 27.81 -21.44 31.89
CA LEU A 103 27.48 -21.58 33.30
C LEU A 103 28.68 -22.08 34.11
N LEU A 104 29.42 -23.08 33.60
CA LEU A 104 30.65 -23.57 34.23
C LEU A 104 31.67 -22.45 34.41
N LEU A 105 31.85 -21.61 33.38
CA LEU A 105 32.82 -20.52 33.41
C LEU A 105 32.40 -19.43 34.41
N ARG A 106 31.09 -19.19 34.56
CA ARG A 106 30.53 -18.28 35.57
C ARG A 106 30.75 -18.78 36.99
N GLU A 107 30.62 -20.08 37.23
CA GLU A 107 30.82 -20.70 38.54
C GLU A 107 32.29 -20.77 38.95
N THR A 108 33.18 -21.02 37.99
CA THR A 108 34.63 -21.16 38.22
C THR A 108 35.39 -19.84 38.23
N GLY A 109 34.71 -18.70 38.01
CA GLY A 109 35.33 -17.38 38.02
C GLY A 109 36.20 -17.10 36.80
N GLY A 110 35.82 -17.62 35.62
CA GLY A 110 36.56 -17.44 34.38
C GLY A 110 36.66 -15.98 33.94
N THR A 111 37.71 -15.66 33.19
CA THR A 111 38.02 -14.29 32.77
C THR A 111 37.12 -13.84 31.61
N ALA A 112 36.92 -12.52 31.47
CA ALA A 112 36.08 -11.93 30.42
C ALA A 112 36.47 -12.39 28.99
N THR A 113 37.78 -12.59 28.75
CA THR A 113 38.30 -13.07 27.45
C THR A 113 37.89 -14.51 27.13
N GLN A 114 37.75 -15.37 28.14
CA GLN A 114 37.27 -16.75 27.95
C GLN A 114 35.77 -16.77 27.64
N THR A 115 34.99 -15.84 28.23
CA THR A 115 33.57 -15.70 27.95
C THR A 115 33.33 -15.18 26.54
N GLU A 116 34.12 -14.19 26.09
CA GLU A 116 34.05 -13.69 24.70
C GLU A 116 34.38 -14.77 23.67
N GLY A 117 35.42 -15.58 23.90
CA GLY A 117 35.78 -16.67 22.98
C GLY A 117 34.67 -17.73 22.80
N ILE A 118 33.90 -18.00 23.87
CA ILE A 118 32.75 -18.91 23.82
C ILE A 118 31.57 -18.31 23.04
N LEU A 119 31.31 -17.01 23.22
CA LEU A 119 30.25 -16.31 22.50
C LEU A 119 30.58 -16.21 21.00
N GLU A 120 31.83 -15.93 20.65
CA GLU A 120 32.28 -15.85 19.26
C GLU A 120 32.16 -17.18 18.52
N ARG A 121 32.53 -18.31 19.15
CA ARG A 121 32.33 -19.63 18.54
C ARG A 121 30.84 -19.99 18.46
N SER A 122 30.03 -19.65 19.47
CA SER A 122 28.60 -19.98 19.48
C SER A 122 27.86 -19.22 18.37
N VAL A 123 28.20 -17.95 18.13
CA VAL A 123 27.65 -17.15 17.02
C VAL A 123 28.12 -17.68 15.67
N ARG A 124 29.35 -18.19 15.58
CA ARG A 124 29.88 -18.80 14.35
C ARG A 124 29.19 -20.12 14.00
N ASP A 125 28.97 -20.96 15.00
CA ASP A 125 28.45 -22.32 14.81
C ASP A 125 26.92 -22.34 14.69
N HIS A 126 26.23 -21.35 15.27
CA HIS A 126 24.77 -21.22 15.22
C HIS A 126 24.36 -19.82 14.72
N PRO A 127 24.28 -19.61 13.39
CA PRO A 127 23.91 -18.31 12.85
C PRO A 127 22.50 -17.91 13.29
N THR A 128 22.39 -16.76 13.95
CA THR A 128 21.09 -16.15 14.23
C THR A 128 20.41 -15.84 12.90
N ALA A 129 19.29 -16.48 12.59
CA ALA A 129 18.61 -16.15 11.34
C ALA A 129 18.18 -14.67 11.34
N THR A 130 18.63 -13.92 10.35
CA THR A 130 18.11 -12.58 10.07
C THR A 130 16.64 -12.75 9.72
N GLY A 131 15.75 -12.01 10.40
CA GLY A 131 14.37 -11.88 9.94
C GLY A 131 14.40 -11.23 8.56
N GLY A 132 14.32 -12.05 7.50
CA GLY A 132 14.26 -11.56 6.14
C GLY A 132 12.96 -10.79 5.96
N ASN A 133 13.06 -9.47 5.97
CA ASN A 133 12.04 -8.62 5.39
C ASN A 133 12.05 -8.91 3.88
N ALA A 134 11.21 -9.86 3.45
CA ALA A 134 11.01 -10.14 2.03
C ALA A 134 10.12 -9.03 1.46
N GLY A 135 10.75 -7.90 1.14
CA GLY A 135 10.12 -6.75 0.50
C GLY A 135 11.13 -6.02 -0.37
N GLY A 136 11.18 -6.41 -1.64
CA GLY A 136 11.81 -5.70 -2.75
C GLY A 136 10.81 -5.64 -3.90
#